data_AF-A0A1D8T2M8-F1
#
_entry.id   AF-A0A1D8T2M8-F1
#
_cell.length_a   1.000
_cell.length_b   1.000
_cell.length_c   1.000
_cell.angle_alpha   90.00
_cell.angle_beta   90.00
_cell.angle_gamma   90.00
#
_symmetry.space_group_name_H-M   'P 1'
#
loop_
_entity.id
_entity.type
_entity.pdbx_description
1 polymer ?
#
loop_
_entity_poly.entity_id
_entity_poly.type
_entity_poly.pdbx_seq_one_letter_code
_entity_poly.pdbx_strand_id
1 'polypeptide(L)'
;MRLRNVLGLVDPGAESPPETRTRFLLIRAGLPAPSTQIPIADLSGRIFARADMGWERWRVLVELTAYSRRALPCECAEVQETIRRLAAELRIRSGGAGAERYSAAIHLLNGSVNSAE
;
A
#
# COMPACT_ATOMS: atom_id res chain seq x y z
N MET A 1 -2.64 25.14 -13.19
CA MET A 1 -1.98 23.90 -12.70
C MET A 1 -0.87 24.27 -11.72
N ARG A 2 -0.93 23.83 -10.45
CA ARG A 2 0.06 24.19 -9.42
C ARG A 2 1.03 23.00 -9.22
N LEU A 3 2.06 22.94 -10.06
CA LEU A 3 3.03 21.84 -10.16
C LEU A 3 3.84 21.59 -8.87
N ARG A 4 3.93 22.60 -7.99
CA ARG A 4 4.76 22.55 -6.77
C ARG A 4 4.21 21.64 -5.66
N ASN A 5 2.90 21.36 -5.64
CA ASN A 5 2.31 20.44 -4.65
C ASN A 5 2.47 18.96 -5.03
N VAL A 6 2.82 18.67 -6.29
CA VAL A 6 2.93 17.29 -6.79
C VAL A 6 4.25 16.66 -6.37
N LEU A 7 5.33 17.43 -6.21
CA LEU A 7 6.67 16.92 -5.90
C LEU A 7 6.76 16.18 -4.56
N GLY A 8 5.98 16.58 -3.54
CA GLY A 8 5.91 15.86 -2.27
C GLY A 8 5.11 14.55 -2.33
N LEU A 9 4.40 14.31 -3.44
CA LEU A 9 3.68 13.06 -3.70
C LEU A 9 4.47 12.12 -4.62
N VAL A 10 5.51 12.63 -5.30
CA VAL A 10 6.38 11.81 -6.15
C VAL A 10 7.16 10.86 -5.25
N ASP A 11 6.98 9.57 -5.50
CA ASP A 11 7.73 8.50 -4.86
C ASP A 11 8.54 7.79 -5.94
N PRO A 12 9.89 7.89 -5.94
CA PRO A 12 10.71 7.23 -6.94
C PRO A 12 10.72 5.71 -6.80
N GLY A 13 10.18 5.16 -5.70
CA GLY A 13 10.16 3.72 -5.47
C GLY A 13 8.95 2.98 -6.05
N ALA A 14 7.94 3.69 -6.61
CA ALA A 14 6.84 3.01 -7.28
C ALA A 14 7.32 2.40 -8.61
N GLU A 15 7.15 1.08 -8.77
CA GLU A 15 7.62 0.34 -9.95
C GLU A 15 6.55 0.23 -11.04
N SER A 16 5.33 0.73 -10.77
CA SER A 16 4.23 0.72 -11.73
C SER A 16 3.26 1.92 -11.56
N PRO A 17 2.56 2.35 -12.63
CA PRO A 17 1.53 3.37 -12.52
C PRO A 17 0.41 3.04 -11.51
N PRO A 18 -0.07 1.78 -11.39
CA PRO A 18 -1.01 1.40 -10.35
C PRO A 18 -0.47 1.57 -8.93
N GLU A 19 0.81 1.28 -8.66
CA GLU A 19 1.42 1.53 -7.34
C GLU A 19 1.38 3.02 -6.99
N THR A 20 1.78 3.88 -7.93
CA THR A 20 1.71 5.35 -7.75
C THR A 20 0.28 5.79 -7.43
N ARG A 21 -0.72 5.25 -8.15
CA ARG A 21 -2.11 5.65 -7.97
C ARG A 21 -2.72 5.10 -6.68
N THR A 22 -2.39 3.87 -6.29
CA THR A 22 -2.78 3.29 -5.00
C THR A 22 -2.24 4.12 -3.84
N ARG A 23 -0.95 4.47 -3.87
CA ARG A 23 -0.34 5.33 -2.85
C ARG A 23 -1.07 6.67 -2.74
N PHE A 24 -1.41 7.27 -3.88
CA PHE A 24 -2.21 8.50 -3.90
C PHE A 24 -3.60 8.32 -3.28
N LEU A 25 -4.32 7.23 -3.59
CA LEU A 25 -5.64 6.95 -3.01
C LEU A 25 -5.58 6.77 -1.48
N LEU A 26 -4.56 6.06 -0.97
CA LEU A 26 -4.35 5.88 0.47
C LEU A 26 -4.11 7.22 1.18
N ILE A 27 -3.23 8.06 0.63
CA ILE A 27 -2.94 9.40 1.16
C ILE A 27 -4.20 10.28 1.10
N ARG A 28 -4.94 10.26 -0.02
CA ARG A 28 -6.15 11.06 -0.20
C ARG A 28 -7.27 10.62 0.76
N ALA A 29 -7.28 9.36 1.17
CA ALA A 29 -8.21 8.82 2.18
C ALA A 29 -7.81 9.18 3.63
N GLY A 30 -6.73 9.93 3.83
CA GLY A 30 -6.28 10.39 5.14
C GLY A 30 -5.42 9.38 5.91
N LEU A 31 -4.98 8.29 5.26
CA LEU A 31 -3.99 7.40 5.85
C LEU A 31 -2.61 8.08 5.82
N PRO A 32 -1.70 7.75 6.75
CA PRO A 32 -0.31 8.18 6.65
C PRO A 32 0.30 7.77 5.30
N ALA A 33 1.28 8.51 4.80
CA ALA A 33 1.95 8.13 3.55
C ALA A 33 2.68 6.78 3.72
N PRO A 34 2.39 5.77 2.88
CA PRO A 34 3.14 4.52 2.93
C PRO A 34 4.51 4.68 2.25
N SER A 35 5.49 3.90 2.72
CA SER A 35 6.77 3.68 2.04
C SER A 35 6.60 2.62 0.97
N THR A 36 7.25 2.76 -0.18
CA THR A 36 7.26 1.76 -1.25
C THR A 36 8.41 0.77 -1.13
N GLN A 37 8.27 -0.40 -1.75
CA GLN A 37 9.34 -1.40 -1.92
C GLN A 37 9.99 -1.85 -0.60
N ILE A 38 9.14 -2.09 0.41
CA ILE A 38 9.55 -2.43 1.77
C ILE A 38 10.27 -3.78 1.76
N PRO A 39 11.53 -3.86 2.19
CA PRO A 39 12.29 -5.10 2.19
C PRO A 39 11.78 -6.06 3.27
N ILE A 40 11.59 -7.32 2.88
CA ILE A 40 11.25 -8.42 3.78
C ILE A 40 12.48 -9.33 3.88
N ALA A 41 13.02 -9.42 5.10
CA ALA A 41 14.22 -10.20 5.40
C ALA A 41 13.92 -11.39 6.30
N ASP A 42 14.71 -12.45 6.14
CA ASP A 42 14.72 -13.58 7.08
C ASP A 42 15.49 -13.25 8.38
N LEU A 43 15.64 -14.24 9.26
CA LEU A 43 16.33 -14.06 10.54
C LEU A 43 17.83 -13.77 10.41
N SER A 44 18.42 -14.09 9.27
CA SER A 44 19.82 -13.76 8.96
C SER A 44 19.99 -12.34 8.39
N GLY A 45 18.88 -11.61 8.19
CA GLY A 45 18.88 -10.30 7.55
C GLY A 45 18.93 -10.36 6.02
N ARG A 46 18.86 -11.55 5.43
CA ARG A 46 18.80 -11.69 3.96
C ARG A 46 17.42 -11.31 3.47
N ILE A 47 17.37 -10.31 2.59
CA ILE A 47 16.14 -9.91 1.89
C ILE A 47 15.76 -11.01 0.90
N PHE A 48 14.54 -11.53 1.01
CA PHE A 48 14.01 -12.55 0.10
C PHE A 48 12.78 -12.08 -0.67
N ALA A 49 12.16 -10.97 -0.27
CA ALA A 49 11.03 -10.35 -0.96
C ALA A 49 10.99 -8.83 -0.71
N ARG A 50 10.18 -8.13 -1.50
CA ARG A 50 9.80 -6.73 -1.28
C ARG A 50 8.29 -6.61 -1.40
N ALA A 51 7.70 -5.88 -0.48
CA ALA A 51 6.30 -5.49 -0.59
C ALA A 51 6.16 -4.18 -1.36
N ASP A 52 5.12 -4.07 -2.18
CA ASP A 52 4.90 -2.88 -3.01
C ASP A 52 4.89 -1.59 -2.21
N MET A 53 4.16 -1.60 -1.09
CA MET A 53 4.16 -0.49 -0.15
C MET A 53 3.62 -0.89 1.22
N GLY A 54 3.71 0.02 2.17
CA GLY A 54 3.09 -0.15 3.47
C GLY A 54 3.63 0.80 4.52
N TRP A 55 3.49 0.42 5.77
CA TRP A 55 3.97 1.19 6.90
C TRP A 55 4.79 0.33 7.84
N GLU A 56 6.11 0.44 7.75
CA GLU A 56 7.06 -0.36 8.54
C GLU A 56 6.83 -0.22 10.05
N ARG A 57 6.57 1.01 10.51
CA ARG A 57 6.30 1.32 11.92
C ARG A 57 5.15 0.49 12.49
N TRP A 58 4.09 0.31 11.70
CA TRP A 58 2.90 -0.44 12.10
C TRP A 58 2.90 -1.87 11.52
N ARG A 59 3.90 -2.22 10.72
CA ARG A 59 4.03 -3.53 10.07
C ARG A 59 2.75 -3.91 9.34
N VAL A 60 2.26 -3.00 8.50
CA VAL A 60 1.14 -3.25 7.59
C VAL A 60 1.69 -3.17 6.18
N LEU A 61 1.45 -4.20 5.38
CA LEU A 61 1.94 -4.28 4.00
C LEU A 61 0.75 -4.32 3.04
N VAL A 62 0.91 -3.66 1.90
CA VAL A 62 -0.06 -3.58 0.83
C VAL A 62 0.60 -4.15 -0.41
N GLU A 63 -0.05 -5.15 -0.99
CA GLU A 63 0.43 -5.85 -2.18
C GLU A 63 -0.58 -5.65 -3.31
N LEU A 64 -0.10 -5.25 -4.48
CA LEU A 64 -0.91 -5.24 -5.69
C LEU A 64 -0.80 -6.61 -6.35
N THR A 65 -1.94 -7.24 -6.56
CA THR A 65 -2.01 -8.48 -7.33
C THR A 65 -1.52 -8.25 -8.76
N ALA A 66 -1.08 -9.32 -9.42
CA ALA A 66 -0.68 -9.26 -10.84
C ALA A 66 -1.74 -8.63 -11.74
N TYR A 67 -3.01 -8.80 -11.38
CA TYR A 67 -4.14 -8.17 -12.02
C TYR A 67 -4.17 -6.65 -11.77
N SER A 68 -4.09 -6.21 -10.51
CA SER A 68 -4.10 -4.80 -10.15
C SER A 68 -2.87 -4.03 -10.63
N ARG A 69 -1.74 -4.70 -10.91
CA ARG A 69 -0.56 -4.07 -11.54
C ARG A 69 -0.74 -3.75 -13.01
N ARG A 70 -1.74 -4.36 -13.67
CA ARG A 70 -2.06 -4.12 -15.09
C ARG A 70 -3.24 -3.18 -15.29
N ALA A 71 -4.01 -2.92 -14.23
CA ALA A 71 -5.19 -2.05 -14.25
C ALA A 71 -4.98 -0.84 -13.34
N LEU A 72 -5.47 0.34 -13.74
CA LEU A 72 -5.49 1.48 -12.83
C LEU A 72 -6.54 1.22 -11.73
N PRO A 73 -6.21 1.40 -10.44
CA PRO A 73 -7.18 1.20 -9.37
C PRO A 73 -8.36 2.17 -9.54
N CYS A 74 -9.57 1.60 -9.55
CA CYS A 74 -10.82 2.36 -9.54
C CYS A 74 -11.14 2.87 -8.13
N GLU A 75 -11.88 3.98 -8.05
CA GLU A 75 -12.54 4.41 -6.81
C GLU A 75 -13.85 3.62 -6.60
N CYS A 76 -13.74 2.31 -6.67
CA CYS A 76 -14.84 1.36 -6.56
C CYS A 76 -14.98 0.89 -5.10
N ALA A 77 -16.16 0.34 -4.77
CA ALA A 77 -16.49 -0.08 -3.40
C ALA A 77 -15.49 -1.07 -2.80
N GLU A 78 -14.92 -1.96 -3.63
CA GLU A 78 -13.91 -2.96 -3.23
C GLU A 78 -12.62 -2.32 -2.71
N VAL A 79 -12.09 -1.33 -3.46
CA VAL A 79 -10.90 -0.57 -3.05
C VAL A 79 -11.18 0.25 -1.79
N GLN A 80 -12.36 0.88 -1.70
CA GLN A 80 -12.75 1.65 -0.51
C GLN A 80 -12.87 0.78 0.75
N GLU A 81 -13.38 -0.44 0.62
CA GLU A 81 -13.44 -1.38 1.74
C GLU A 81 -12.04 -1.80 2.21
N THR A 82 -11.12 -2.03 1.27
CA THR A 82 -9.71 -2.27 1.63
C THR A 82 -9.10 -1.08 2.37
N ILE A 83 -9.37 0.16 1.92
CA ILE A 83 -8.93 1.38 2.60
C ILE A 83 -9.47 1.45 4.04
N ARG A 84 -10.76 1.13 4.25
CA ARG A 84 -11.36 1.10 5.60
C ARG A 84 -10.68 0.08 6.51
N ARG A 85 -10.42 -1.12 5.99
CA ARG A 85 -9.70 -2.19 6.74
C ARG A 85 -8.30 -1.76 7.12
N LEU A 86 -7.56 -1.15 6.19
CA LEU A 86 -6.23 -0.60 6.45
C LEU A 86 -6.28 0.48 7.52
N ALA A 87 -7.25 1.40 7.47
CA ALA A 87 -7.40 2.45 8.47
C ALA A 87 -7.68 1.88 9.88
N ALA A 88 -8.52 0.85 9.99
CA ALA A 88 -8.80 0.17 11.25
C ALA A 88 -7.54 -0.54 11.80
N GLU A 89 -6.80 -1.26 10.94
CA GLU A 89 -5.57 -1.96 11.31
C GLU A 89 -4.49 -0.99 11.81
N LEU A 90 -4.26 0.11 11.07
CA LEU A 90 -3.32 1.14 11.48
C LEU A 90 -3.69 1.76 12.83
N ARG A 91 -4.98 1.98 13.08
CA ARG A 91 -5.46 2.49 14.37
C ARG A 91 -5.16 1.52 15.50
N ILE A 92 -5.44 0.22 15.33
CA ILE A 92 -5.14 -0.82 16.33
C ILE A 92 -3.63 -0.87 16.61
N ARG A 93 -2.80 -0.93 15.57
CA ARG A 93 -1.35 -1.09 15.70
C ARG A 93 -0.62 0.17 16.17
N SER A 94 -1.23 1.33 16.01
CA SER A 94 -0.72 2.57 16.61
C SER A 94 -0.74 2.57 18.14
N GLY A 95 -1.54 1.69 18.76
CA GLY A 95 -1.68 1.54 20.21
C GLY A 95 -0.58 0.71 20.90
N GLY A 96 0.36 0.13 20.15
CA GLY A 96 1.54 -0.55 20.69
C GLY A 96 1.55 -2.07 20.48
N ALA A 97 2.50 -2.54 19.66
CA ALA A 97 3.05 -3.88 19.71
C ALA A 97 4.42 -3.88 18.99
N GLY A 98 5.50 -3.84 19.76
CA GLY A 98 6.83 -4.17 19.27
C GLY A 98 6.89 -5.68 19.07
N ALA A 99 7.02 -6.13 17.82
CA ALA A 99 6.82 -7.54 17.50
C ALA A 99 7.99 -8.20 16.78
N GLU A 100 9.27 -7.84 16.93
CA GLU A 100 10.49 -8.48 16.35
C GLU A 100 10.59 -8.92 14.84
N ARG A 101 9.52 -9.33 14.13
CA ARG A 101 9.41 -9.65 12.69
C ARG A 101 8.15 -9.04 12.06
N TYR A 102 8.08 -8.84 10.74
CA TYR A 102 6.83 -8.46 10.06
C TYR A 102 5.76 -9.56 10.25
N SER A 103 4.92 -9.45 11.29
CA SER A 103 3.67 -10.21 11.44
C SER A 103 2.53 -9.54 10.66
N ALA A 104 2.86 -8.97 9.50
CA ALA A 104 2.07 -7.94 8.87
C ALA A 104 0.72 -8.46 8.39
N ALA A 105 -0.34 -7.67 8.61
CA ALA A 105 -1.56 -7.84 7.84
C ALA A 105 -1.23 -7.44 6.40
N ILE A 106 -1.19 -8.44 5.51
CA ILE A 106 -1.01 -8.24 4.07
C ILE A 106 -2.40 -8.05 3.47
N HIS A 107 -2.61 -6.89 2.85
CA HIS A 107 -3.84 -6.62 2.11
C HIS A 107 -3.55 -6.64 0.62
N LEU A 108 -4.21 -7.56 -0.09
CA LEU A 108 -4.17 -7.61 -1.54
C LEU A 108 -5.24 -6.69 -2.10
N LEU A 109 -4.83 -5.68 -2.86
CA LEU A 109 -5.78 -4.83 -3.57
C LEU A 109 -6.24 -5.53 -4.84
N ASN A 110 -7.55 -5.74 -4.95
CA ASN A 110 -8.24 -6.15 -6.16
C ASN A 110 -9.13 -5.01 -6.61
N GLY A 111 -9.13 -4.71 -7.91
CA GLY A 111 -10.05 -3.76 -8.51
C GLY A 111 -10.74 -4.43 -9.67
N SER A 112 -11.81 -5.19 -9.41
CA SER A 112 -12.57 -5.84 -10.48
C SER A 112 -12.81 -4.87 -11.66
N VAL A 113 -12.20 -5.12 -12.84
CA VAL A 113 -12.73 -4.56 -14.08
C VAL A 113 -14.09 -5.20 -14.19
N ASN A 114 -15.15 -4.39 -14.15
CA ASN A 114 -16.34 -4.80 -14.86
C ASN A 114 -15.86 -5.16 -16.27
N SER A 115 -15.89 -6.45 -16.57
CA SER A 115 -15.98 -6.97 -17.92
C SER A 115 -17.24 -6.35 -18.53
N ALA A 116 -17.08 -5.15 -19.07
CA ALA A 116 -18.00 -4.57 -20.02
C ALA A 116 -17.38 -4.81 -21.39
N GLU A 117 -17.94 -5.85 -22.03
CA GLU A 117 -17.90 -6.20 -23.46
C GLU A 117 -16.58 -6.71 -24.07
#